data_AF-A0A954K5Z1-F1
#
_entry.id   AF-A0A954K5Z1-F1
#
_cell.length_a   1.000
_cell.length_b   1.000
_cell.length_c   1.000
_cell.angle_alpha   90.00
_cell.angle_beta   90.00
_cell.angle_gamma   90.00
#
_symmetry.space_group_name_H-M   'P 1'
#
loop_
_entity.id
_entity.type
_entity.pdbx_description
1 polymer ?
#
loop_
_entity_poly.entity_id
_entity_poly.type
_entity_poly.pdbx_seq_one_letter_code
_entity_poly.pdbx_strand_id
1 'polypeptide(L)'
;MVSLKQLDLTDLSVRQVNEYLHGELLEERPAGVEILNPDGLHSIAAGLDTEVEIDILGHAGYFIAGMNQRARVTIHGNVGWSVAENMMSGVVRV
;
A
#
# COMPACT_ATOMS: atom_id res chain seq x y z
N MET A 1 -22.16 6.68 0.60
CA MET A 1 -21.58 5.39 0.21
C MET A 1 -20.09 5.63 0.18
N VAL A 2 -19.31 5.08 1.10
CA VAL A 2 -17.86 5.30 1.12
C VAL A 2 -17.27 4.50 -0.03
N SER A 3 -16.65 5.18 -1.00
CA SER A 3 -16.07 4.54 -2.19
C SER A 3 -14.67 4.01 -1.89
N LEU A 4 -14.23 3.01 -2.67
CA LEU A 4 -12.82 2.63 -2.76
C LEU A 4 -12.03 3.75 -3.46
N LYS A 5 -10.77 3.95 -3.04
CA LYS A 5 -9.82 4.78 -3.77
C LYS A 5 -8.95 3.88 -4.64
N GLN A 6 -8.81 4.21 -5.92
CA GLN A 6 -7.88 3.54 -6.82
C GLN A 6 -6.68 4.44 -7.10
N LEU A 7 -5.48 3.89 -6.99
CA LEU A 7 -4.21 4.53 -7.30
C LEU A 7 -3.49 3.67 -8.33
N ASP A 8 -3.33 4.17 -9.56
CA ASP A 8 -2.71 3.42 -10.65
C ASP A 8 -1.24 3.82 -10.82
N LEU A 9 -0.32 2.85 -10.69
CA LEU A 9 1.12 3.08 -10.84
C LEU A 9 1.58 3.19 -12.31
N THR A 10 0.67 3.03 -13.27
CA THR A 10 0.91 3.41 -14.68
C THR A 10 0.92 4.93 -14.84
N ASP A 11 0.12 5.64 -14.03
CA ASP A 11 -0.05 7.10 -14.10
C ASP A 11 0.64 7.83 -12.94
N LEU A 12 0.79 7.16 -11.80
CA LEU A 12 1.41 7.69 -10.58
C LEU A 12 2.77 7.07 -10.32
N SER A 13 3.66 7.84 -9.71
CA SER A 13 4.87 7.29 -9.10
C SER A 13 4.58 6.67 -7.73
N VAL A 14 5.44 5.73 -7.30
CA VAL A 14 5.43 5.16 -5.93
C VAL A 14 5.47 6.26 -4.86
N ARG A 15 6.19 7.36 -5.13
CA ARG A 15 6.28 8.49 -4.21
C ARG A 15 4.90 9.15 -4.04
N GLN A 16 4.21 9.45 -5.14
CA GLN A 16 2.88 10.05 -5.09
C GLN A 16 1.87 9.13 -4.39
N VAL A 17 1.94 7.82 -4.62
CA VAL A 17 1.12 6.84 -3.91
C VAL A 17 1.36 6.91 -2.40
N ASN A 18 2.62 6.88 -1.94
CA ASN A 18 2.92 6.97 -0.50
C ASN A 18 2.55 8.35 0.09
N GLU A 19 2.77 9.45 -0.65
CA GLU A 19 2.36 10.79 -0.23
C GLU A 19 0.84 10.87 -0.02
N TYR A 20 0.04 10.29 -0.92
CA TYR A 20 -1.40 10.15 -0.74
C TYR A 20 -1.74 9.36 0.53
N LEU A 21 -1.10 8.20 0.72
CA LEU A 21 -1.37 7.31 1.86
C LEU A 21 -1.00 7.95 3.22
N HIS A 22 -0.01 8.86 3.24
CA HIS A 22 0.42 9.55 4.46
C HIS A 22 -0.35 10.84 4.74
N GLY A 23 -0.94 11.47 3.72
CA GLY A 23 -1.66 12.74 3.84
C GLY A 23 -3.13 12.62 3.52
N GLU A 24 -3.46 12.64 2.23
CA GLU A 24 -4.83 12.74 1.70
C GLU A 24 -5.77 11.62 2.20
N LEU A 25 -5.24 10.42 2.44
CA LEU A 25 -6.00 9.30 3.00
C LEU A 25 -6.71 9.64 4.33
N LEU A 26 -6.06 10.43 5.19
CA LEU A 26 -6.57 10.81 6.51
C LEU A 26 -7.79 11.74 6.42
N GLU A 27 -7.85 12.53 5.35
CA GLU A 27 -8.92 13.47 5.05
C GLU A 27 -10.06 12.78 4.29
N GLU A 28 -9.73 12.04 3.22
CA GLU A 28 -10.70 11.38 2.35
C GLU A 28 -11.42 10.20 3.04
N ARG A 29 -10.71 9.45 3.90
CA ARG A 29 -11.22 8.28 4.63
C ARG A 29 -12.03 7.31 3.74
N PRO A 30 -11.45 6.82 2.64
CA PRO A 30 -12.11 5.85 1.77
C PRO A 30 -12.37 4.53 2.52
N ALA A 31 -13.21 3.68 1.94
CA ALA A 31 -13.52 2.37 2.52
C ALA A 31 -12.32 1.41 2.46
N GLY A 32 -11.38 1.69 1.56
CA GLY A 32 -10.16 0.94 1.29
C GLY A 32 -9.44 1.57 0.10
N VAL A 33 -8.21 1.13 -0.15
CA VAL A 33 -7.37 1.59 -1.26
C VAL A 33 -6.96 0.40 -2.12
N GLU A 34 -7.12 0.51 -3.43
CA GLU A 34 -6.57 -0.42 -4.40
C GLU A 34 -5.39 0.25 -5.11
N ILE A 35 -4.25 -0.42 -5.12
CA ILE A 35 -3.05 0.00 -5.85
C ILE A 35 -2.93 -0.90 -7.08
N LEU A 36 -3.10 -0.29 -8.26
CA LEU A 36 -3.15 -0.98 -9.54
C LEU A 36 -1.78 -0.96 -10.23
N ASN A 37 -1.52 -1.97 -11.05
CA ASN A 37 -0.34 -2.08 -11.93
C ASN A 37 1.01 -1.87 -11.20
N PRO A 38 1.29 -2.59 -10.10
CA PRO A 38 2.53 -2.42 -9.33
C PRO A 38 3.80 -2.81 -10.09
N ASP A 39 3.73 -3.64 -11.13
CA ASP A 39 4.81 -3.99 -12.07
C ASP A 39 6.20 -4.22 -11.43
N GLY A 40 6.23 -4.92 -10.29
CA GLY A 40 7.48 -5.22 -9.56
C GLY A 40 8.14 -4.02 -8.86
N LEU A 41 7.47 -2.85 -8.83
CA LEU A 41 7.96 -1.64 -8.17
C LEU A 41 8.11 -1.86 -6.66
N HIS A 42 9.04 -1.11 -6.07
CA HIS A 42 9.51 -1.29 -4.70
C HIS A 42 8.87 -0.28 -3.75
N SER A 43 8.90 -0.57 -2.45
CA SER A 43 8.52 0.36 -1.38
C SER A 43 7.11 0.95 -1.52
N ILE A 44 6.18 0.19 -2.12
CA ILE A 44 4.77 0.54 -2.19
C ILE A 44 4.17 0.40 -0.79
N ALA A 45 3.31 1.34 -0.41
CA ALA A 45 2.56 1.31 0.85
C ALA A 45 3.47 1.27 2.09
N ALA A 46 4.61 1.95 2.07
CA ALA A 46 5.58 1.96 3.17
C ALA A 46 5.24 3.03 4.23
N GLY A 47 5.56 2.76 5.49
CA GLY A 47 5.44 3.72 6.59
C GLY A 47 4.01 4.05 7.01
N LEU A 48 3.08 3.11 6.84
CA LEU A 48 1.66 3.37 7.11
C LEU A 48 1.34 3.41 8.61
N ASP A 49 0.82 4.55 9.06
CA ASP A 49 0.38 4.77 10.44
C ASP A 49 -1.13 5.06 10.53
N THR A 50 -1.92 4.39 9.70
CA THR A 50 -3.37 4.57 9.65
C THR A 50 -4.04 3.24 9.45
N GLU A 51 -5.17 3.05 10.13
CA GLU A 51 -6.00 1.86 9.96
C GLU A 51 -6.77 1.97 8.63
N VAL A 52 -6.36 1.16 7.66
CA VAL A 52 -6.93 1.11 6.31
C VAL A 52 -6.70 -0.27 5.71
N GLU A 53 -7.65 -0.74 4.90
CA GLU A 53 -7.47 -1.92 4.04
C GLU A 53 -6.85 -1.48 2.72
N ILE A 54 -5.74 -2.11 2.33
CA ILE A 54 -5.03 -1.84 1.07
C ILE A 54 -4.88 -3.14 0.29
N ASP A 55 -5.32 -3.13 -0.96
CA ASP A 55 -5.14 -4.22 -1.91
C ASP A 55 -4.15 -3.78 -3.00
N ILE A 56 -3.00 -4.46 -3.09
CA ILE A 56 -2.02 -4.26 -4.15
C ILE A 56 -2.27 -5.31 -5.24
N LEU A 57 -2.82 -4.89 -6.38
CA LEU A 57 -3.30 -5.77 -7.43
C LEU A 57 -2.19 -6.08 -8.45
N GLY A 58 -1.30 -7.01 -8.09
CA GLY A 58 -0.27 -7.54 -8.98
C GLY A 58 1.03 -7.89 -8.26
N HIS A 59 2.07 -8.18 -9.03
CA HIS A 59 3.40 -8.44 -8.51
C HIS A 59 4.09 -7.16 -8.05
N ALA A 60 4.69 -7.17 -6.87
CA ALA A 60 5.40 -6.06 -6.30
C ALA A 60 6.84 -6.47 -5.95
N GLY A 61 7.70 -5.49 -5.72
CA GLY A 61 9.13 -5.72 -5.50
C GLY A 61 9.52 -5.76 -4.04
N TYR A 62 10.58 -5.05 -3.68
CA TYR A 62 11.17 -5.08 -2.35
C TYR A 62 10.51 -4.08 -1.39
N PHE A 63 10.62 -4.32 -0.09
CA PHE A 63 10.19 -3.39 0.96
C PHE A 63 8.70 -3.00 0.93
N ILE A 64 7.85 -3.86 0.34
CA ILE A 64 6.41 -3.62 0.27
C ILE A 64 5.83 -3.64 1.68
N ALA A 65 5.01 -2.63 2.01
CA ALA A 65 4.45 -2.45 3.34
C ALA A 65 5.49 -2.39 4.47
N GLY A 66 6.73 -2.01 4.17
CA GLY A 66 7.77 -1.80 5.18
C GLY A 66 7.38 -0.70 6.17
N MET A 67 7.80 -0.82 7.43
CA MET A 67 7.46 0.10 8.53
C MET A 67 5.95 0.26 8.75
N ASN A 68 5.13 -0.72 8.37
CA ASN A 68 3.70 -0.69 8.63
C ASN A 68 3.41 -0.72 10.14
N GLN A 69 2.57 0.19 10.61
CA GLN A 69 2.17 0.29 12.00
C GLN A 69 0.72 -0.11 12.21
N ARG A 70 -0.19 0.16 11.28
CA ARG A 70 -1.64 -0.01 11.53
C ARG A 70 -2.44 -0.60 10.38
N ALA A 71 -1.93 -0.52 9.15
CA ALA A 71 -2.69 -0.89 7.97
C ALA A 71 -2.78 -2.42 7.81
N ARG A 72 -3.78 -2.84 7.04
CA ARG A 72 -3.95 -4.23 6.60
C ARG A 72 -3.74 -4.24 5.09
N VAL A 73 -2.61 -4.78 4.66
CA VAL A 73 -2.16 -4.78 3.27
C VAL A 73 -2.22 -6.20 2.71
N THR A 74 -2.95 -6.41 1.62
CA THR A 74 -2.97 -7.67 0.87
C THR A 74 -2.33 -7.44 -0.50
N ILE A 75 -1.33 -8.24 -0.84
CA ILE A 75 -0.67 -8.24 -2.13
C ILE A 75 -1.20 -9.42 -2.94
N HIS A 76 -1.84 -9.15 -4.07
CA HIS A 76 -2.39 -10.18 -4.96
C HIS A 76 -1.35 -10.56 -6.01
N GLY A 77 -0.22 -11.09 -5.56
CA GLY A 77 0.91 -11.41 -6.41
C GLY A 77 2.15 -11.84 -5.62
N ASN A 78 3.30 -11.87 -6.28
CA ASN A 78 4.58 -12.14 -5.62
C ASN A 78 5.17 -10.83 -5.08
N VAL A 79 5.95 -10.95 -4.01
CA VAL A 79 6.80 -9.88 -3.49
C VAL A 79 8.25 -10.33 -3.47
N GLY A 80 9.18 -9.38 -3.53
CA GLY A 80 10.59 -9.65 -3.35
C GLY A 80 11.03 -9.57 -1.88
N TRP A 81 12.33 -9.36 -1.67
CA TRP A 81 12.94 -9.29 -0.35
C TRP A 81 12.38 -8.18 0.53
N SER A 82 12.46 -8.41 1.84
CA SER A 82 12.14 -7.42 2.87
C SER A 82 10.67 -6.94 2.85
N VAL A 83 9.73 -7.77 2.41
CA VAL A 83 8.29 -7.49 2.61
C VAL A 83 8.00 -7.31 4.09
N ALA A 84 7.20 -6.30 4.43
CA ALA A 84 6.85 -5.92 5.80
C ALA A 84 8.06 -5.70 6.72
N GLU A 85 9.22 -5.32 6.16
CA GLU A 85 10.43 -5.06 6.96
C GLU A 85 10.16 -3.97 7.99
N ASN A 86 10.61 -4.23 9.23
CA ASN A 86 10.41 -3.35 10.38
C ASN A 86 8.93 -2.98 10.66
N MET A 87 7.99 -3.87 10.34
CA MET A 87 6.58 -3.73 10.70
C MET A 87 6.38 -3.77 12.23
N MET A 88 5.60 -2.83 12.75
CA MET A 88 5.29 -2.69 14.17
C MET A 88 3.98 -3.40 14.55
N SER A 89 2.93 -3.23 13.74
CA SER A 89 1.65 -3.94 13.85
C SER A 89 0.82 -3.81 12.56
N GLY A 90 -0.40 -4.36 12.55
CA GLY A 90 -1.25 -4.46 11.36
C GLY A 90 -1.23 -5.86 10.76
N VAL A 91 -1.51 -5.98 9.45
CA VAL A 91 -1.40 -7.24 8.70
C VAL A 91 -0.74 -6.98 7.35
N VAL A 92 0.19 -7.84 6.95
CA VAL A 92 0.66 -7.92 5.55
C VAL A 92 0.45 -9.36 5.08
N ARG A 93 -0.32 -9.52 4.01
CA ARG A 93 -0.62 -10.81 3.39
C ARG A 93 -0.11 -10.80 1.96
N VAL A 94 0.57 -11.88 1.57
CA VAL A 94 0.96 -12.21 0.20
C VAL A 94 0.23 -13.48 -0.19
#